data_AF-A0A2S2NJL2-F1
#
_entry.id   AF-A0A2S2NJL2-F1
#
_cell.length_a   1.000
_cell.length_b   1.000
_cell.length_c   1.000
_cell.angle_alpha   90.00
_cell.angle_beta   90.00
_cell.angle_gamma   90.00
#
_symmetry.space_group_name_H-M   'P 1'
#
loop_
_entity.id
_entity.type
_entity.pdbx_description
1 polymer ?
#
loop_
_entity_poly.entity_id
_entity_poly.type
_entity_poly.pdbx_seq_one_letter_code
_entity_poly.pdbx_strand_id
1 'polypeptide(L)'
;RSSDLSLISCSWISIKGTKYQTKMILTLDVNQNSLPEFGIINDIYFYNNTAVIFKCLKLNTIGYDEHFCSYEVITPIINEVLIHHHMLYSHIPNNISVLSNGSTYVTLRSA
;
A
#
# COMPACT_ATOMS: atom_id res chain seq x y z
N ARG A 1 -3.53 29.56 21.41
CA ARG A 1 -4.16 28.27 21.76
C ARG A 1 -3.32 27.22 21.06
N SER A 2 -2.38 26.61 21.78
CA SER A 2 -1.43 25.63 21.24
C SER A 2 -2.21 24.47 20.63
N SER A 3 -2.06 24.26 19.33
CA SER A 3 -2.51 23.04 18.66
C SER A 3 -1.55 21.93 19.07
N ASP A 4 -1.91 21.17 20.09
CA ASP A 4 -1.15 19.99 20.49
C ASP A 4 -1.06 19.04 19.29
N LEU A 5 0.16 18.80 18.81
CA LEU A 5 0.43 17.89 17.73
C LEU A 5 0.18 16.47 18.23
N SER A 6 -0.89 15.83 17.76
CA SER A 6 -1.25 14.46 18.15
C SER A 6 -0.91 13.50 17.01
N LEU A 7 -0.12 12.48 17.32
CA LEU A 7 0.16 11.36 16.43
C LEU A 7 -0.33 10.09 17.10
N ILE A 8 -1.33 9.44 16.52
CA ILE A 8 -1.96 8.24 17.06
C ILE A 8 -1.62 7.08 16.13
N SER A 9 -1.00 6.02 16.65
CA SER A 9 -0.87 4.75 15.94
C SER A 9 -2.15 3.95 16.08
N CYS A 10 -2.63 3.36 14.99
CA CYS A 10 -3.82 2.51 15.00
C CYS A 10 -3.62 1.23 14.19
N SER A 11 -4.30 0.15 14.57
CA SER A 11 -4.24 -1.13 13.87
C SER A 11 -5.09 -1.15 12.59
N TRP A 12 -6.07 -0.25 12.50
CA TRP A 12 -6.92 -0.05 11.33
C TRP A 12 -7.52 1.37 11.34
N ILE A 13 -8.00 1.81 10.17
CA ILE A 13 -8.74 3.06 10.01
C ILE A 13 -9.76 2.92 8.87
N SER A 14 -10.89 3.63 8.95
CA SER A 14 -11.88 3.71 7.88
C SER A 14 -11.89 5.11 7.28
N ILE A 15 -11.76 5.20 5.95
CA ILE A 15 -11.74 6.46 5.22
C ILE A 15 -12.69 6.33 4.03
N LYS A 16 -13.73 7.15 4.00
CA LYS A 16 -14.77 7.15 2.93
C LYS A 16 -15.33 5.75 2.63
N GLY A 17 -15.53 4.94 3.66
CA GLY A 17 -16.08 3.58 3.54
C GLY A 17 -15.04 2.48 3.28
N THR A 18 -13.79 2.82 2.95
CA THR A 18 -12.71 1.85 2.82
C THR A 18 -12.00 1.64 4.15
N LYS A 19 -11.97 0.38 4.62
CA LYS A 19 -11.19 -0.02 5.80
C LYS A 19 -9.76 -0.37 5.36
N TYR A 20 -8.79 0.30 5.97
CA TYR A 20 -7.36 0.00 5.86
C TYR A 20 -6.87 -0.64 7.15
N GLN A 21 -6.02 -1.66 7.04
CA GLN A 21 -5.37 -2.32 8.17
C GLN A 21 -3.98 -2.81 7.74
N THR A 22 -3.15 -3.18 8.71
CA THR A 22 -1.81 -3.73 8.43
C THR A 22 -1.87 -4.96 7.52
N LYS A 23 -0.80 -5.18 6.75
CA LYS A 23 -0.64 -6.22 5.72
C LYS A 23 -1.49 -6.07 4.45
N MET A 24 -2.31 -5.02 4.34
CA MET A 24 -2.99 -4.70 3.08
C MET A 24 -1.99 -4.16 2.04
N ILE A 25 -2.28 -4.40 0.76
CA ILE A 25 -1.49 -3.93 -0.37
C ILE A 25 -2.11 -2.67 -0.94
N LEU A 26 -1.32 -1.62 -1.12
CA LEU A 26 -1.75 -0.36 -1.74
C LEU A 26 -1.02 -0.17 -3.07
N THR A 27 -1.69 0.45 -4.04
CA THR A 27 -1.00 1.05 -5.20
C THR A 27 -0.54 2.44 -4.79
N LEU A 28 0.77 2.62 -4.66
CA LEU A 28 1.38 3.85 -4.20
C LEU A 28 1.51 4.86 -5.33
N ASP A 29 2.04 4.41 -6.47
CA ASP A 29 2.30 5.22 -7.65
C ASP A 29 2.37 4.34 -8.92
N VAL A 30 2.67 4.94 -10.06
CA VAL A 30 3.02 4.26 -11.32
C VAL A 30 4.37 4.79 -11.80
N ASN A 31 5.33 3.90 -12.04
CA ASN A 31 6.67 4.29 -12.43
C ASN A 31 6.79 4.70 -13.91
N GLN A 32 7.97 5.13 -14.33
CA GLN A 32 8.24 5.62 -15.70
C GLN A 32 7.96 4.56 -16.80
N ASN A 33 8.00 3.27 -16.46
CA ASN A 33 7.69 2.18 -17.37
C ASN A 33 6.20 1.80 -17.36
N SER A 34 5.34 2.64 -16.77
CA SER A 34 3.91 2.36 -16.59
C SER A 34 3.61 1.11 -15.75
N LEU A 35 4.55 0.68 -14.91
CA LEU A 35 4.34 -0.40 -13.96
C LEU A 35 3.88 0.17 -12.61
N PRO A 36 2.86 -0.40 -11.97
CA PRO A 36 2.41 0.03 -10.66
C PRO A 36 3.48 -0.22 -9.61
N GLU A 37 3.63 0.72 -8.68
CA GLU A 37 4.42 0.56 -7.47
C GLU A 37 3.50 0.19 -6.31
N PHE A 38 3.80 -0.92 -5.64
CA PHE A 38 2.99 -1.42 -4.55
C PHE A 38 3.66 -1.21 -3.19
N GLY A 39 2.84 -1.15 -2.14
CA GLY A 39 3.32 -1.11 -0.77
C GLY A 39 2.46 -1.96 0.16
N ILE A 40 3.09 -2.67 1.09
CA ILE A 40 2.41 -3.39 2.18
C ILE A 40 2.32 -2.46 3.39
N ILE A 41 1.12 -2.22 3.93
CA ILE A 41 0.95 -1.41 5.14
C ILE A 41 1.59 -2.13 6.34
N ASN A 42 2.63 -1.53 6.92
CA ASN A 42 3.23 -1.97 8.18
C ASN A 42 2.55 -1.28 9.37
N ASP A 43 2.44 0.05 9.31
CA ASP A 43 1.87 0.88 10.38
C ASP A 43 0.92 1.94 9.80
N ILE A 44 -0.05 2.34 10.60
CA ILE A 44 -1.03 3.39 10.27
C ILE A 44 -0.97 4.45 11.35
N TYR A 45 -0.86 5.72 10.92
CA TYR A 45 -0.85 6.86 11.81
C TYR A 45 -1.97 7.84 11.45
N PHE A 46 -2.68 8.30 12.47
CA PHE A 46 -3.61 9.42 12.39
C PHE A 46 -2.98 10.65 13.02
N TYR A 47 -2.76 11.68 12.22
CA TYR A 47 -2.03 12.89 12.59
C TYR A 47 -2.99 14.08 12.67
N ASN A 48 -2.94 14.80 13.79
CA ASN A 48 -3.68 16.04 14.06
C ASN A 48 -5.16 15.97 13.72
N ASN A 49 -5.80 14.82 13.96
CA ASN A 49 -7.19 14.55 13.63
C ASN A 49 -7.62 14.85 12.17
N THR A 50 -6.67 14.95 11.24
CA THR A 50 -6.93 15.46 9.87
C THR A 50 -6.29 14.62 8.79
N ALA A 51 -5.11 14.06 9.04
CA ALA A 51 -4.35 13.32 8.05
C ALA A 51 -4.14 11.86 8.46
N VAL A 52 -4.25 10.96 7.48
CA VAL A 52 -3.87 9.56 7.62
C VAL A 52 -2.57 9.34 6.86
N ILE A 53 -1.60 8.69 7.52
CA ILE A 53 -0.30 8.35 6.98
C ILE A 53 -0.12 6.85 7.10
N PHE A 54 0.26 6.19 6.01
CA PHE A 54 0.65 4.80 6.00
C PHE A 54 2.17 4.70 5.96
N LYS A 55 2.73 3.88 6.84
CA LYS A 55 4.09 3.37 6.69
C LYS A 55 4.01 2.06 5.92
N CYS A 56 4.59 2.04 4.73
CA CYS A 56 4.54 0.90 3.84
C CYS A 56 5.94 0.32 3.58
N LEU A 57 6.03 -0.99 3.44
CA LEU A 57 7.16 -1.65 2.77
C LEU A 57 6.89 -1.67 1.27
N LYS A 58 7.68 -0.94 0.48
CA LYS A 58 7.55 -0.92 -0.99
C LYS A 58 7.96 -2.27 -1.57
N LEU A 59 7.20 -2.73 -2.56
CA LEU A 59 7.47 -3.90 -3.36
C LEU A 59 8.07 -3.48 -4.70
N ASN A 60 9.01 -4.28 -5.21
CA ASN A 60 9.52 -4.07 -6.56
C ASN A 60 8.70 -4.91 -7.53
N THR A 61 8.03 -4.26 -8.48
CA THR A 61 7.30 -4.91 -9.55
C THR A 61 8.28 -5.39 -10.62
N ILE A 62 8.30 -6.70 -10.87
CA ILE A 62 9.13 -7.32 -11.91
C ILE A 62 8.49 -7.13 -13.28
N GLY A 63 7.19 -7.41 -13.38
CA GLY A 63 6.45 -7.34 -14.64
C GLY A 63 5.01 -7.79 -14.48
N TYR A 64 4.26 -7.70 -15.57
CA TYR A 64 2.90 -8.21 -15.66
C TYR A 64 2.90 -9.62 -16.27
N ASP A 65 2.20 -10.54 -15.63
CA ASP A 65 1.94 -11.88 -16.14
C ASP A 65 0.50 -11.94 -16.69
N GLU A 66 0.40 -12.14 -18.01
CA GLU A 66 -0.88 -12.21 -18.72
C GLU A 66 -1.69 -13.48 -18.38
N HIS A 67 -1.03 -14.58 -18.04
CA HIS A 67 -1.73 -15.83 -17.69
C HIS A 67 -2.44 -15.73 -16.35
N PHE A 68 -1.83 -15.02 -15.39
CA PHE A 68 -2.41 -14.79 -14.06
C PHE A 68 -3.17 -13.46 -13.96
N CYS A 69 -3.14 -12.63 -15.00
CA CYS A 69 -3.66 -11.27 -15.00
C CYS A 69 -3.18 -10.46 -13.78
N SER A 70 -1.90 -10.58 -13.42
CA SER A 70 -1.36 -10.04 -12.16
C SER A 70 0.09 -9.60 -12.30
N TYR A 71 0.56 -8.79 -11.35
CA TYR A 71 1.94 -8.28 -11.35
C TYR A 71 2.81 -9.13 -10.45
N GLU A 72 3.89 -9.70 -11.00
CA GLU A 72 4.90 -10.35 -10.17
C GLU A 72 5.68 -9.29 -9.40
N VAL A 73 5.86 -9.52 -8.10
CA VAL A 73 6.51 -8.60 -7.18
C VAL A 73 7.52 -9.32 -6.30
N ILE A 74 8.53 -8.59 -5.86
CA ILE A 74 9.47 -9.04 -4.84
C ILE A 74 9.53 -8.04 -3.69
N THR A 75 9.77 -8.57 -2.49
CA THR A 75 9.93 -7.77 -1.28
C THR A 75 11.41 -7.48 -1.05
N PRO A 76 11.89 -6.25 -1.29
CA PRO A 76 13.27 -5.86 -0.98
C PRO A 76 13.52 -5.85 0.54
N ILE A 77 14.78 -6.04 0.94
CA ILE A 77 15.18 -6.18 2.36
C ILE A 77 14.94 -4.87 3.14
N ILE A 78 15.18 -3.71 2.53
CA ILE A 78 15.02 -2.39 3.17
C ILE A 78 14.44 -1.43 2.13
N ASN A 79 13.13 -1.18 2.18
CA ASN A 79 12.47 -0.21 1.30
C ASN A 79 11.18 0.34 1.92
N GLU A 80 11.29 1.01 3.06
CA GLU A 80 10.13 1.61 3.73
C GLU A 80 9.82 3.01 3.18
N VAL A 81 8.54 3.35 3.09
CA VAL A 81 8.04 4.67 2.67
C VAL A 81 6.91 5.12 3.58
N LEU A 82 6.83 6.43 3.81
CA LEU A 82 5.67 7.07 4.43
C LEU A 82 4.85 7.74 3.33
N ILE A 83 3.56 7.45 3.26
CA ILE A 83 2.64 8.02 2.28
C ILE A 83 1.37 8.54 2.95
N HIS A 84 0.95 9.74 2.57
CA HIS A 84 -0.35 10.25 2.98
C HIS A 84 -1.46 9.56 2.20
N HIS A 85 -2.58 9.25 2.85
CA HIS A 85 -3.73 8.59 2.20
C HIS A 85 -4.19 9.31 0.92
N HIS A 86 -4.23 10.64 0.93
CA HIS A 86 -4.67 11.44 -0.22
C HIS A 86 -3.70 11.43 -1.41
N MET A 87 -2.49 10.90 -1.24
CA MET A 87 -1.48 10.78 -2.28
C MET A 87 -1.44 9.39 -2.91
N LEU A 88 -2.28 8.45 -2.46
CA LEU A 88 -2.35 7.12 -3.06
C LEU A 88 -2.85 7.21 -4.50
N TYR A 89 -2.17 6.49 -5.41
CA TYR A 89 -2.63 6.34 -6.78
C TYR A 89 -4.02 5.67 -6.85
N SER A 90 -4.25 4.65 -6.02
CA SER A 90 -5.57 4.04 -5.85
C SER A 90 -5.92 3.91 -4.37
N HIS A 91 -7.15 4.28 -4.03
CA HIS A 91 -7.69 4.12 -2.69
C HIS A 91 -8.22 2.70 -2.43
N ILE A 92 -8.21 1.80 -3.42
CA ILE A 92 -8.69 0.42 -3.29
C ILE A 92 -7.50 -0.50 -2.97
N PRO A 93 -7.51 -1.19 -1.81
CA PRO A 93 -6.49 -2.18 -1.50
C PRO A 93 -6.51 -3.37 -2.47
N ASN A 94 -5.32 -3.88 -2.80
CA ASN A 94 -5.12 -5.01 -3.70
C ASN A 94 -4.96 -6.33 -2.92
N ASN A 95 -5.10 -7.45 -3.65
CA ASN A 95 -4.79 -8.77 -3.12
C ASN A 95 -3.35 -9.17 -3.45
N ILE A 96 -2.70 -9.87 -2.53
CA ILE A 96 -1.43 -10.56 -2.76
C ILE A 96 -1.66 -12.07 -2.75
N SER A 97 -0.98 -12.79 -3.64
CA SER A 97 -1.00 -14.24 -3.71
C SER A 97 0.43 -14.77 -3.75
N VAL A 98 0.71 -15.81 -2.97
CA VAL A 98 2.03 -16.47 -2.93
C VAL A 98 1.85 -17.88 -3.49
N LEU A 99 2.55 -18.19 -4.57
CA LEU A 99 2.51 -19.50 -5.21
C LEU A 99 3.43 -20.50 -4.50
N SER A 100 3.27 -21.79 -4.78
CA SER A 100 4.06 -22.88 -4.15
C SER A 100 5.56 -22.81 -4.46
N ASN A 101 5.94 -22.16 -5.56
CA ASN A 101 7.34 -21.92 -5.93
C ASN A 101 7.96 -20.71 -5.21
N GLY A 102 7.18 -19.98 -4.39
CA GLY A 102 7.62 -18.76 -3.69
C GLY A 102 7.41 -17.45 -4.45
N SER A 103 6.99 -17.48 -5.72
CA SER A 103 6.66 -16.26 -6.46
C SER A 103 5.45 -15.57 -5.86
N THR A 104 5.49 -14.24 -5.84
CA THR A 104 4.46 -13.40 -5.23
C THR A 104 3.83 -12.50 -6.27
N TYR A 105 2.51 -12.43 -6.29
CA TYR A 105 1.74 -11.69 -7.29
C TYR A 105 0.74 -10.73 -6.64
N VAL A 106 0.56 -9.56 -7.25
CA VAL A 106 -0.46 -8.58 -6.88
C VAL A 106 -1.49 -8.45 -7.99
N THR A 107 -2.75 -8.71 -7.66
CA THR A 107 -3.89 -8.50 -8.57
C THR A 107 -4.50 -7.14 -8.31
N LEU A 108 -4.51 -6.29 -9.34
CA LEU A 108 -5.21 -5.00 -9.28
C LEU A 108 -6.71 -5.23 -9.16
N ARG A 109 -7.34 -4.55 -8.19
CA ARG A 109 -8.79 -4.46 -8.15
C ARG A 109 -9.23 -3.21 -8.90
N SER A 110 -9.98 -3.38 -9.99
CA SER A 110 -10.69 -2.28 -10.64
C SER A 110 -11.88 -1.87 -9.78
N ALA A 111 -12.08 -0.55 -9.64
CA ALA A 111 -13.29 0.04 -9.09
C ALA A 111 -14.46 -0.16 -10.07
#